data_AF-A0A928EF57-F1
#
_entry.id   AF-A0A928EF57-F1
#
_cell.length_a   1.000
_cell.length_b   1.000
_cell.length_c   1.000
_cell.angle_alpha   90.00
_cell.angle_beta   90.00
_cell.angle_gamma   90.00
#
_symmetry.space_group_name_H-M   'P 1'
#
loop_
_entity.id
_entity.type
_entity.pdbx_description
1 polymer ?
#
loop_
_entity_poly.entity_id
_entity_poly.type
_entity_poly.pdbx_seq_one_letter_code
_entity_poly.pdbx_strand_id
1 'polypeptide(L)'
;MKHSNGRQGLVGLLTSDTFQLLCLLESLQAETLDGPRVRESQEEIAELFHVSKGKLNPLMQSLVASGCIRKYRARSGYQVTPLGSQVISHIGKLERLEAAQQAPTGKAG
;
A
#
# COMPACT_ATOMS: atom_id res chain seq x y z
N MET A 1 3.41 -16.66 -28.49
CA MET A 1 4.11 -15.99 -27.38
C MET A 1 3.29 -16.19 -26.11
N LYS A 2 3.76 -17.01 -25.18
CA LYS A 2 3.07 -17.26 -23.91
C LYS A 2 3.46 -16.13 -22.97
N HIS A 3 2.54 -15.21 -22.69
CA HIS A 3 2.71 -14.27 -21.59
C HIS A 3 2.69 -15.08 -20.31
N SER A 4 3.86 -15.30 -19.72
CA SER A 4 3.99 -15.78 -18.34
C SER A 4 3.28 -14.75 -17.47
N ASN A 5 2.04 -15.04 -17.12
CA ASN A 5 1.27 -14.29 -16.14
C ASN A 5 1.91 -14.62 -14.78
N GLY A 6 3.06 -13.99 -14.53
CA GLY A 6 3.78 -14.13 -13.28
C GLY A 6 2.86 -13.64 -12.19
N ARG A 7 2.38 -14.56 -11.36
CA ARG A 7 1.77 -14.22 -10.07
C ARG A 7 2.79 -13.34 -9.35
N GLN A 8 2.62 -12.03 -9.41
CA GLN A 8 3.34 -11.10 -8.55
C GLN A 8 2.82 -11.39 -7.15
N GLY A 9 3.52 -12.29 -6.45
CA GLY A 9 3.23 -12.60 -5.06
C GLY A 9 3.47 -11.39 -4.18
N LEU A 10 3.13 -11.51 -2.89
CA LEU A 10 3.28 -10.42 -1.92
C LEU A 10 4.69 -9.79 -1.91
N VAL A 11 5.72 -10.57 -2.23
CA VAL A 11 7.12 -10.11 -2.33
C VAL A 11 7.34 -9.08 -3.44
N GLY A 12 6.63 -9.18 -4.58
CA GLY A 12 6.74 -8.23 -5.69
C GLY A 12 6.04 -6.89 -5.43
N LEU A 13 5.13 -6.83 -4.46
CA LEU A 13 4.49 -5.59 -3.99
C LEU A 13 5.40 -4.75 -3.12
N LEU A 14 6.48 -5.33 -2.58
CA LEU A 14 7.35 -4.67 -1.61
C LEU A 14 8.35 -3.71 -2.28
N THR A 15 8.08 -3.26 -3.51
CA THR A 15 8.78 -2.08 -4.03
C THR A 15 8.36 -0.86 -3.21
N SER A 16 9.32 0.00 -2.88
CA SER A 16 9.10 1.13 -1.98
C SER A 16 7.87 1.96 -2.34
N ASP A 17 7.69 2.27 -3.64
CA ASP A 17 6.59 3.12 -4.10
C ASP A 17 5.23 2.43 -3.96
N THR A 18 5.14 1.12 -4.20
CA THR A 18 3.87 0.38 -4.08
C THR A 18 3.48 0.25 -2.61
N PHE A 19 4.45 -0.04 -1.74
CA PHE A 19 4.22 -0.13 -0.30
C PHE A 19 3.88 1.23 0.32
N GLN A 20 4.61 2.30 -0.05
CA GLN A 20 4.32 3.66 0.41
C GLN A 20 2.92 4.11 -0.04
N LEU A 21 2.51 3.75 -1.25
CA LEU A 21 1.14 4.02 -1.71
C LEU A 21 0.10 3.27 -0.86
N LEU A 22 0.34 2.01 -0.49
CA LEU A 22 -0.54 1.27 0.40
C LEU A 22 -0.67 1.95 1.77
N CYS A 23 0.44 2.41 2.35
CA CYS A 23 0.44 3.17 3.59
C CYS A 23 -0.35 4.49 3.47
N LEU A 24 -0.17 5.22 2.36
CA LEU A 24 -0.95 6.43 2.09
C LEU A 24 -2.45 6.10 2.04
N LEU A 25 -2.87 5.10 1.28
CA LEU A 25 -4.27 4.71 1.16
C LEU A 25 -4.88 4.28 2.49
N GLU A 26 -4.12 3.61 3.36
CA GLU A 26 -4.58 3.26 4.71
C GLU A 26 -4.80 4.52 5.56
N SER A 27 -3.91 5.51 5.46
CA SER A 27 -4.05 6.78 6.19
C SER A 27 -5.20 7.66 5.71
N LEU A 28 -5.56 7.55 4.42
CA LEU A 28 -6.69 8.27 3.81
C LEU A 28 -8.03 7.53 4.02
N GLN A 29 -7.99 6.24 4.35
CA GLN A 29 -9.20 5.47 4.55
C GLN A 29 -9.95 5.97 5.79
N ALA A 30 -11.19 6.40 5.58
CA ALA A 30 -12.05 6.91 6.64
C ALA A 30 -13.39 6.17 6.66
N GLU A 31 -14.00 6.08 7.84
CA GLU A 31 -15.36 5.61 7.98
C GLU A 31 -16.35 6.53 7.24
N THR A 32 -17.31 5.91 6.55
CA THR A 32 -18.38 6.61 5.84
C THR A 32 -19.70 5.90 6.07
N LEU A 33 -20.83 6.53 5.72
CA LEU A 33 -22.16 5.94 5.87
C LEU A 33 -22.31 4.58 5.18
N ASP A 34 -21.58 4.37 4.09
CA ASP A 34 -21.63 3.14 3.31
C ASP A 34 -20.54 2.13 3.74
N GLY A 35 -19.71 2.47 4.74
CA GLY A 35 -18.52 1.73 5.18
C GLY A 35 -17.19 2.43 4.85
N PRO A 36 -16.05 1.84 5.27
CA PRO A 36 -14.74 2.46 5.15
C PRO A 36 -14.26 2.55 3.69
N ARG A 37 -13.76 3.73 3.30
CA ARG A 37 -13.18 3.96 1.98
C ARG A 37 -12.22 5.16 1.95
N VAL A 38 -11.31 5.13 0.99
CA VAL A 38 -10.56 6.29 0.47
C VAL A 38 -11.52 7.13 -0.37
N ARG A 39 -11.65 8.43 -0.05
CA ARG A 39 -12.63 9.33 -0.69
C ARG A 39 -12.06 10.02 -1.91
N GLU A 40 -10.75 10.18 -1.92
CA GLU A 40 -9.92 10.81 -2.93
C GLU A 40 -10.04 10.08 -4.27
N SER A 41 -10.11 10.87 -5.34
CA SER A 41 -9.99 10.43 -6.73
C SER A 41 -8.56 9.96 -7.03
N GLN A 42 -8.36 9.29 -8.17
CA GLN A 42 -7.00 8.89 -8.57
C GLN A 42 -6.10 10.11 -8.83
N GLU A 43 -6.66 11.21 -9.34
CA GLU A 43 -5.96 12.47 -9.52
C GLU A 43 -5.48 13.03 -8.18
N GLU A 44 -6.37 13.16 -7.21
CA GLU A 44 -6.01 13.63 -5.86
C GLU A 44 -4.99 12.70 -5.18
N ILE A 45 -5.15 11.38 -5.31
CA ILE A 45 -4.16 10.41 -4.80
C ILE A 45 -2.81 10.61 -5.49
N ALA A 46 -2.76 10.87 -6.80
CA ALA A 46 -1.52 11.10 -7.52
C ALA A 46 -0.81 12.36 -7.03
N GLU A 47 -1.57 13.43 -6.78
CA GLU A 47 -1.06 14.68 -6.22
C GLU A 47 -0.51 14.49 -4.80
N LEU A 48 -1.26 13.84 -3.92
CA LEU A 48 -0.85 13.50 -2.55
C LEU A 48 0.37 12.59 -2.51
N PHE A 49 0.49 11.68 -3.48
CA PHE A 49 1.62 10.78 -3.61
C PHE A 49 2.79 11.38 -4.41
N HIS A 50 2.67 12.63 -4.86
CA HIS A 50 3.69 13.36 -5.62
C HIS A 50 4.16 12.64 -6.89
N VAL A 51 3.23 12.02 -7.63
CA VAL A 51 3.51 11.32 -8.89
C VAL A 51 2.53 11.73 -9.99
N SER A 52 2.89 11.46 -11.25
CA SER A 52 1.92 11.55 -12.33
C SER A 52 0.89 10.42 -12.26
N LYS A 53 -0.31 10.65 -12.81
CA LYS A 53 -1.33 9.59 -12.96
C LYS A 53 -0.82 8.36 -13.71
N GLY A 54 0.06 8.58 -14.71
CA GLY A 54 0.71 7.51 -15.47
C GLY A 54 1.58 6.60 -14.58
N LYS A 55 2.27 7.17 -13.58
CA LYS A 55 3.05 6.41 -12.61
C LYS A 55 2.18 5.80 -11.50
N LEU A 56 1.11 6.47 -11.07
CA LEU A 56 0.18 5.96 -10.07
C LEU A 56 -0.56 4.69 -10.54
N ASN A 57 -1.01 4.67 -11.79
CA ASN A 57 -1.88 3.60 -12.30
C ASN A 57 -1.28 2.18 -12.14
N PRO A 58 -0.03 1.90 -12.56
CA PRO A 58 0.59 0.60 -12.34
C PRO A 58 0.67 0.20 -10.86
N LEU A 59 0.95 1.15 -9.96
CA LEU A 59 1.02 0.90 -8.51
C LEU A 59 -0.35 0.48 -7.97
N MET A 60 -1.40 1.21 -8.34
CA MET A 60 -2.79 0.87 -7.98
C MET A 60 -3.19 -0.51 -8.52
N GLN A 61 -2.83 -0.84 -9.75
CA GLN A 61 -3.10 -2.16 -10.33
C GLN A 61 -2.37 -3.27 -9.58
N SER A 62 -1.12 -3.04 -9.16
CA SER A 62 -0.37 -3.98 -8.34
C SER A 62 -1.07 -4.24 -6.99
N LEU A 63 -1.50 -3.17 -6.30
CA LEU A 63 -2.24 -3.28 -5.03
C LEU A 63 -3.59 -3.99 -5.19
N VAL A 64 -4.28 -3.82 -6.32
CA VAL A 64 -5.52 -4.56 -6.63
C VAL A 64 -5.21 -6.03 -6.93
N ALA A 65 -4.21 -6.31 -7.77
CA ALA A 65 -3.85 -7.67 -8.20
C ALA A 65 -3.42 -8.55 -7.02
N SER A 66 -2.83 -7.94 -6.00
CA SER A 66 -2.46 -8.60 -4.75
C SER A 66 -3.57 -8.74 -3.71
N GLY A 67 -4.70 -8.07 -3.93
CA GLY A 67 -5.80 -8.03 -2.96
C GLY A 67 -5.53 -7.16 -1.73
N CYS A 68 -4.50 -6.29 -1.74
CA CYS A 68 -4.26 -5.34 -0.65
C CYS A 68 -5.27 -4.19 -0.65
N ILE A 69 -5.79 -3.83 -1.83
CA ILE A 69 -6.92 -2.90 -1.97
C ILE A 69 -7.99 -3.48 -2.89
N ARG A 70 -9.22 -2.98 -2.76
CA ARG A 70 -10.31 -3.26 -3.68
C ARG A 70 -11.01 -1.98 -4.11
N LYS A 71 -11.66 -2.00 -5.26
CA LYS A 71 -12.57 -0.91 -5.66
C LYS A 71 -13.82 -0.98 -4.80
N TYR A 72 -14.23 0.16 -4.25
CA TYR A 72 -15.37 0.25 -3.35
C TYR A 72 -16.70 0.25 -4.12
N ARG A 73 -16.73 0.84 -5.33
CA ARG A 73 -17.81 0.73 -6.34
C ARG A 73 -17.25 0.80 -7.76
N ALA A 74 -18.08 0.51 -8.77
CA ALA A 74 -17.67 0.52 -10.18
C ALA A 74 -17.06 1.86 -10.66
N ARG A 75 -17.39 2.99 -10.00
CA ARG A 75 -16.94 4.33 -10.40
C ARG A 75 -16.31 5.17 -9.30
N SER A 76 -16.21 4.71 -8.05
CA SER A 76 -15.61 5.53 -7.00
C SER A 76 -15.06 4.74 -5.82
N GLY A 77 -13.95 5.27 -5.30
CA GLY A 77 -13.34 4.86 -4.05
C GLY A 77 -12.51 3.59 -4.14
N TYR A 78 -11.50 3.57 -3.29
CA TYR A 78 -10.72 2.38 -2.96
C TYR A 78 -10.96 2.04 -1.50
N GLN A 79 -10.80 0.78 -1.17
CA GLN A 79 -10.81 0.31 0.20
C GLN A 79 -9.57 -0.54 0.42
N VAL A 80 -8.80 -0.23 1.45
CA VAL A 80 -7.73 -1.10 1.93
C VAL A 80 -8.37 -2.29 2.62
N THR A 81 -7.94 -3.49 2.24
CA THR A 81 -8.52 -4.73 2.73
C THR A 81 -7.86 -5.13 4.06
N PRO A 82 -8.45 -6.07 4.82
CA PRO A 82 -7.77 -6.64 5.99
C PRO A 82 -6.38 -7.20 5.67
N LEU A 83 -6.19 -7.74 4.46
CA LEU A 83 -4.88 -8.19 3.98
C LEU A 83 -3.91 -7.01 3.84
N GLY A 84 -4.34 -5.90 3.24
CA GLY A 84 -3.53 -4.69 3.12
C GLY A 84 -3.04 -4.17 4.47
N SER A 85 -3.93 -4.03 5.45
CA SER A 85 -3.57 -3.59 6.80
C SER A 85 -2.60 -4.57 7.50
N GLN A 86 -2.77 -5.89 7.29
CA GLN A 86 -1.84 -6.89 7.81
C GLN A 86 -0.45 -6.79 7.20
N VAL A 87 -0.36 -6.52 5.89
CA VAL A 87 0.92 -6.30 5.19
C VAL A 87 1.64 -5.09 5.77
N ILE A 88 0.94 -3.95 5.97
CA ILE A 88 1.50 -2.76 6.62
C ILE A 88 2.04 -3.09 8.01
N SER A 89 1.23 -3.78 8.83
CA SER A 89 1.63 -4.16 10.19
C SER A 89 2.87 -5.07 10.21
N HIS A 90 2.94 -6.03 9.28
CA HIS A 90 4.05 -6.97 9.21
C HIS A 90 5.36 -6.28 8.79
N ILE A 91 5.33 -5.44 7.75
CA ILE A 91 6.52 -4.72 7.29
C ILE A 91 7.00 -3.75 8.36
N GLY A 92 6.09 -2.99 9.00
CA GLY A 92 6.46 -2.11 10.10
C GLY A 92 7.06 -2.85 11.31
N LYS A 93 6.72 -4.13 11.54
CA LYS A 93 7.41 -4.96 12.53
C LYS A 93 8.84 -5.29 12.11
N LEU A 94 9.05 -5.64 10.84
CA LEU A 94 10.38 -5.93 10.30
C LEU A 94 11.30 -4.70 10.37
N GLU A 95 10.81 -3.51 9.99
CA GLU A 95 11.56 -2.25 10.08
C GLU A 95 11.98 -1.93 11.52
N ARG A 96 11.09 -2.17 12.50
CA ARG A 96 11.43 -1.99 13.93
C ARG A 96 12.48 -3.01 14.42
N LEU A 97 12.41 -4.25 13.95
CA LEU A 97 13.40 -5.28 14.29
C LEU A 97 14.77 -4.96 13.66
N GLU A 98 14.79 -4.42 12.45
CA GLU A 98 16.00 -3.94 11.79
C GLU A 98 16.61 -2.75 12.55
N ALA A 99 15.80 -1.74 12.88
CA ALA A 99 16.25 -0.58 13.66
C ALA A 99 16.80 -0.97 15.05
N ALA A 100 16.17 -1.95 15.72
CA ALA A 100 16.63 -2.45 17.01
C ALA A 100 17.97 -3.21 16.92
N GLN A 101 18.28 -3.84 15.79
CA GLN A 101 19.57 -4.50 15.55
C GLN A 101 20.68 -3.51 15.18
N GLN A 102 20.31 -2.36 14.59
CA GLN A 102 21.25 -1.28 14.26
C GLN A 102 21.49 -0.32 15.42
N ALA A 103 20.69 -0.38 16.49
CA ALA A 103 20.91 0.39 17.71
C ALA A 103 22.22 -0.09 18.38
N PRO A 104 23.18 0.80 18.67
CA PRO A 104 24.44 0.41 19.26
C PRO A 104 24.19 -0.20 20.64
N THR A 105 24.61 -1.45 20.80
CA THR A 105 24.81 -2.11 22.10
C THR A 105 25.98 -1.44 22.81
N GLY A 106 25.76 -0.26 23.40
CA GLY A 106 26.82 0.40 24.15
C GLY A 106 26.44 1.76 24.71
N LYS A 107 26.09 1.78 26.00
CA LYS A 107 26.67 2.68 27.02
C LYS A 107 26.19 2.20 28.40
N ALA A 108 26.85 1.18 28.93
CA ALA A 108 26.97 1.03 30.38
C ALA A 108 28.17 1.90 30.77
N GLY A 109 27.88 3.04 31.41
CA GLY A 109 28.87 3.83 32.13
C GLY A 109 29.14 3.25 33.51
#